data_AF-A0AAP0AX85-F1
#
_entry.id   AF-A0AAP0AX85-F1
#
_cell.length_a   1.000
_cell.length_b   1.000
_cell.length_c   1.000
_cell.angle_alpha   90.00
_cell.angle_beta   90.00
_cell.angle_gamma   90.00
#
_symmetry.space_group_name_H-M   'P 1'
#
loop_
_entity.id
_entity.type
_entity.pdbx_description
1 polymer ?
#
loop_
_entity_poly.entity_id
_entity_poly.type
_entity_poly.pdbx_seq_one_letter_code
_entity_poly.pdbx_strand_id
1 'polypeptide(L)'
;MASAERGTFPSESELWKRPARLSTHRPPPSLGGGPLLPDVDPPPRPRPVLQAVSFALVFAFAALQLFPASHFRHPADSSRSWMPFVSDSNPAPLTNTKDPLKVQNTNVQKHDAEIERINVVTWTECLNLRVLAVLANSTISTSRLPEHVYFSFFVPKDVKLAYYKLKVLFPDSNLDVFGQNEVKEKLRSMAPEWKFIYELTPFLIPSSKPSLRKFIFLSPDMIIQGSIEELFGLDLGPYAIAAAEDCSRRLGDYVDIAVLNAIQRTAAKTWISEKPYDKDACMPDPKLLLIDAAKLDKNFLDSVLWWNQVLNLKHERNTQDNIVIAVALYGKYLKLPGTWKVADSAKVSSETKVFTYDGPMRSCSLRKNHHEESGSGNIWRRYLDPKADVILAN
;
A
#
# COMPACT_ATOMS: atom_id res chain seq x y z
N MET A 1 25.78 -32.08 44.55
CA MET A 1 27.19 -31.63 44.43
C MET A 1 27.48 -31.40 42.95
N ALA A 2 27.72 -30.14 42.56
CA ALA A 2 28.36 -29.60 41.33
C ALA A 2 27.92 -30.16 39.95
N SER A 3 27.82 -29.40 38.86
CA SER A 3 27.81 -27.96 38.56
C SER A 3 27.32 -27.84 37.11
N ALA A 4 26.70 -26.70 36.78
CA ALA A 4 26.13 -26.38 35.48
C ALA A 4 27.18 -25.94 34.45
N GLU A 5 26.93 -26.15 33.16
CA GLU A 5 27.45 -25.28 32.09
C GLU A 5 26.39 -24.99 31.02
N ARG A 6 26.17 -23.69 30.81
CA ARG A 6 25.45 -23.06 29.70
C ARG A 6 26.44 -22.78 28.59
N GLY A 7 26.04 -22.97 27.34
CA GLY A 7 26.64 -22.30 26.19
C GLY A 7 25.66 -21.26 25.64
N THR A 8 26.01 -19.98 25.73
CA THR A 8 25.29 -18.87 25.11
C THR A 8 26.24 -18.10 24.20
N PHE A 9 25.75 -17.79 23.00
CA PHE A 9 26.33 -16.89 22.01
C PHE A 9 26.37 -15.42 22.47
N PRO A 10 27.22 -14.56 21.87
CA PRO A 10 27.45 -13.19 22.32
C PRO A 10 26.41 -12.18 21.82
N SER A 11 26.25 -11.11 22.61
CA SER A 11 25.43 -9.92 22.35
C SER A 11 26.33 -8.72 22.02
N GLU A 12 25.85 -7.91 21.06
CA GLU A 12 26.00 -6.46 20.88
C GLU A 12 27.37 -5.76 20.89
N SER A 13 27.65 -5.14 19.74
CA SER A 13 28.17 -3.78 19.52
C SER A 13 28.80 -3.01 20.68
N GLU A 14 30.13 -2.85 20.64
CA GLU A 14 30.84 -1.73 21.28
C GLU A 14 31.30 -0.71 20.24
N LEU A 15 30.84 0.53 20.43
CA LEU A 15 31.29 1.75 19.77
C LEU A 15 32.62 2.22 20.40
N TRP A 16 33.60 2.38 19.52
CA TRP A 16 34.90 3.06 19.65
C TRP A 16 35.07 4.09 20.80
N LYS A 17 35.99 3.78 21.73
CA LYS A 17 36.77 4.77 22.49
C LYS A 17 38.26 4.51 22.26
N ARG A 18 38.99 5.50 21.71
CA ARG A 18 40.46 5.45 21.61
C ARG A 18 41.09 5.96 22.93
N PRO A 19 42.07 5.25 23.51
CA PRO A 19 42.85 5.75 24.64
C PRO A 19 44.03 6.63 24.18
N ALA A 20 44.27 7.71 24.94
CA ALA A 20 45.41 8.61 24.78
C ALA A 20 46.72 7.94 25.27
N ARG A 21 47.76 7.97 24.43
CA ARG A 21 49.12 7.56 24.81
C ARG A 21 49.83 8.71 25.53
N LEU A 22 50.29 8.46 26.76
CA LEU A 22 51.35 9.26 27.40
C LEU A 22 52.68 9.03 26.67
N SER A 23 53.35 10.11 26.27
CA SER A 23 54.75 10.09 25.86
C SER A 23 55.58 10.82 26.90
N THR A 24 56.50 10.08 27.52
CA THR A 24 57.55 10.55 28.42
C THR A 24 58.74 11.01 27.58
N HIS A 25 59.10 12.30 27.65
CA HIS A 25 60.43 12.76 27.26
C HIS A 25 61.00 13.71 28.34
N ARG A 26 62.24 13.42 28.74
CA ARG A 26 63.06 14.14 29.73
C ARG A 26 63.40 15.58 29.28
N PRO A 27 63.66 16.50 30.22
CA PRO A 27 64.05 17.89 29.92
C PRO A 27 65.59 18.08 29.85
N PRO A 28 66.08 19.11 29.15
CA PRO A 28 67.38 19.72 29.38
C PRO A 28 67.25 21.02 30.22
N PRO A 29 68.37 21.59 30.71
CA PRO A 29 68.42 22.24 32.02
C PRO A 29 68.06 23.74 32.02
N SER A 30 67.70 24.19 33.22
CA SER A 30 67.45 25.57 33.63
C SER A 30 68.62 26.51 33.37
N LEU A 31 68.36 27.61 32.67
CA LEU A 31 69.13 28.86 32.77
C LEU A 31 68.18 30.06 32.82
N GLY A 32 68.35 30.88 33.86
CA GLY A 32 67.96 32.29 33.86
C GLY A 32 66.51 32.59 34.19
N GLY A 33 66.24 32.86 35.47
CA GLY A 33 65.00 33.49 35.92
C GLY A 33 64.90 34.94 35.44
N GLY A 34 63.80 35.25 34.77
CA GLY A 34 63.28 36.59 34.51
C GLY A 34 61.82 36.44 34.09
N PRO A 35 60.88 37.30 34.54
CA PRO A 35 59.46 37.10 34.28
C PRO A 35 59.18 37.32 32.78
N LEU A 36 58.83 36.24 32.07
CA LEU A 36 58.25 36.37 30.72
C LEU A 36 56.81 36.85 30.88
N LEU A 37 56.60 38.14 30.63
CA LEU A 37 55.30 38.73 30.39
C LEU A 37 54.62 37.94 29.26
N PRO A 38 53.42 37.37 29.45
CA PRO A 38 52.65 36.86 28.32
C PRO A 38 52.09 38.06 27.56
N ASP A 39 52.83 38.50 26.55
CA ASP A 39 52.37 39.46 25.54
C ASP A 39 51.41 38.73 24.58
N VAL A 40 50.24 38.39 25.10
CA VAL A 40 49.12 37.84 24.33
C VAL A 40 47.99 38.83 24.48
N ASP A 41 47.80 39.66 23.46
CA ASP A 41 46.64 40.54 23.36
C ASP A 41 45.35 39.71 23.57
N PRO A 42 44.44 40.15 24.45
CA PRO A 42 43.17 39.45 24.63
C PRO A 42 42.40 39.45 23.30
N PRO A 43 41.74 38.34 22.93
CA PRO A 43 41.00 38.28 21.68
C PRO A 43 39.98 39.41 21.63
N PRO A 44 39.81 40.08 20.47
CA PRO A 44 38.96 41.26 20.36
C PRO A 44 37.55 40.90 20.80
N ARG A 45 37.04 41.62 21.81
CA ARG A 45 35.68 41.41 22.30
C ARG A 45 34.71 41.69 21.15
N PRO A 46 33.82 40.74 20.81
CA PRO A 46 32.87 40.96 19.73
C PRO A 46 32.02 42.18 20.05
N ARG A 47 32.03 43.16 19.15
CA ARG A 47 31.27 44.40 19.35
C ARG A 47 29.78 44.03 19.44
N PRO A 48 29.03 44.51 20.43
CA PRO A 48 27.63 44.10 20.66
C PRO A 48 26.74 44.36 19.43
N VAL A 49 27.06 45.39 18.63
CA VAL A 49 26.38 45.67 17.36
C VAL A 49 26.57 44.55 16.34
N LEU A 50 27.78 43.99 16.21
CA LEU A 50 28.03 42.88 15.28
C LEU A 50 27.34 41.59 15.74
N GLN A 51 27.23 41.36 17.05
CA GLN A 51 26.45 40.24 17.59
C GLN A 51 24.96 40.41 17.29
N ALA A 52 24.40 41.60 17.48
CA ALA A 52 23.01 41.90 17.16
C ALA A 52 22.71 41.71 15.67
N VAL A 53 23.61 42.15 14.78
CA VAL A 53 23.50 41.93 13.33
C VAL A 53 23.53 40.44 12.98
N SER A 54 24.43 39.67 13.60
CA SER A 54 24.48 38.21 13.41
C SER A 54 23.19 37.52 13.87
N PHE A 55 22.65 37.91 15.02
CA PHE A 55 21.36 37.38 15.49
C PHE A 55 20.22 37.76 14.53
N ALA A 56 20.17 39.00 14.06
CA ALA A 56 19.17 39.44 13.10
C ALA A 56 19.25 38.65 11.78
N LEU A 57 20.46 38.36 11.29
CA LEU A 57 20.67 37.53 10.10
C LEU A 57 20.21 36.08 10.33
N VAL A 58 20.53 35.48 11.47
CA VAL A 58 20.07 34.13 11.80
C VAL A 58 18.53 34.06 11.86
N PHE A 59 17.88 35.04 12.48
CA PHE A 59 16.42 35.12 12.50
C PHE A 59 15.83 35.35 11.10
N ALA A 60 16.47 36.18 10.27
CA ALA A 60 16.04 36.39 8.89
C ALA A 60 16.17 35.11 8.05
N PHE A 61 17.27 34.36 8.18
CA PHE A 61 17.43 33.07 7.49
C PHE A 61 16.48 32.00 8.01
N ALA A 62 16.21 31.96 9.32
CA ALA A 62 15.21 31.06 9.89
C ALA A 62 13.80 31.40 9.40
N ALA A 63 13.46 32.69 9.30
CA ALA A 63 12.19 33.13 8.74
C ALA A 63 12.09 32.83 7.23
N LEU A 64 13.19 32.91 6.49
CA LEU A 64 13.24 32.52 5.08
C LEU A 64 12.95 31.02 4.86
N GLN A 65 13.27 30.16 5.83
CA GLN A 65 12.91 28.73 5.79
C GLN A 65 11.42 28.46 6.03
N LEU A 66 10.65 29.44 6.53
CA LEU A 66 9.20 29.32 6.73
C LEU A 66 8.40 29.68 5.47
N PHE A 67 9.03 30.26 4.44
CA PHE A 67 8.37 30.45 3.15
C PHE A 67 8.33 29.12 2.39
N PRO A 68 7.19 28.73 1.81
CA PRO A 68 7.10 27.54 0.98
C PRO A 68 8.03 27.70 -0.22
N ALA A 69 8.80 26.64 -0.52
CA ALA A 69 9.65 26.63 -1.70
C ALA A 69 8.78 26.87 -2.93
N SER A 70 9.11 27.88 -3.74
CA SER A 70 8.37 28.23 -4.96
C SER A 70 8.92 27.52 -6.19
N HIS A 71 10.12 26.94 -6.10
CA HIS A 71 10.77 26.21 -7.19
C HIS A 71 11.54 24.99 -6.66
N PHE A 72 11.63 23.93 -7.45
CA PHE A 72 12.51 22.78 -7.21
C PHE A 72 13.46 22.55 -8.38
N ARG A 73 14.51 21.76 -8.13
CA ARG A 73 15.44 21.29 -9.15
C ARG A 73 15.37 19.79 -9.26
N HIS A 74 15.28 19.29 -10.48
CA HIS A 74 15.32 17.86 -10.73
C HIS A 74 16.77 17.37 -10.64
N PRO A 75 17.10 16.34 -9.84
CA PRO A 75 18.48 15.89 -9.64
C PRO A 75 19.14 15.33 -10.91
N ALA A 76 18.36 14.98 -11.93
CA ALA A 76 18.86 14.51 -13.22
C ALA A 76 18.96 15.61 -14.31
N ASP A 77 18.58 16.87 -14.01
CA ASP A 77 18.64 17.96 -15.00
C ASP A 77 20.05 18.55 -15.09
N SER A 78 20.75 18.26 -16.20
CA SER A 78 22.09 18.78 -16.49
C SER A 78 22.12 20.29 -16.74
N SER A 79 20.98 20.89 -17.13
CA SER A 79 20.88 22.32 -17.46
C SER A 79 20.74 23.23 -16.22
N ARG A 80 20.58 22.63 -15.03
CA ARG A 80 20.48 23.32 -13.73
C ARG A 80 19.41 24.41 -13.73
N SER A 81 18.29 24.16 -14.39
CA SER A 81 17.16 25.09 -14.43
C SER A 81 16.29 24.96 -13.17
N TRP A 82 15.72 26.08 -12.70
CA TRP A 82 14.77 26.07 -11.57
C TRP A 82 13.36 25.91 -12.11
N MET A 83 12.61 24.91 -11.63
CA MET A 83 11.23 24.66 -12.06
C MET A 83 10.25 25.13 -10.98
N PRO A 84 9.24 25.96 -11.29
CA PRO A 84 8.27 26.42 -10.30
C PRO A 84 7.38 25.27 -9.82
N PHE A 85 6.98 25.30 -8.55
CA PHE A 85 5.87 24.48 -8.06
C PHE A 85 4.56 25.09 -8.57
N VAL A 86 3.81 24.33 -9.39
CA VAL A 86 2.52 24.77 -9.91
C VAL A 86 1.58 25.04 -8.74
N SER A 87 1.25 26.30 -8.52
CA SER A 87 0.26 26.73 -7.54
C SER A 87 -1.08 26.83 -8.26
N ASP A 88 -1.94 25.84 -8.06
CA ASP A 88 -3.34 25.92 -8.49
C ASP A 88 -4.08 26.92 -7.60
N SER A 89 -4.00 28.21 -7.93
CA SER A 89 -4.83 29.24 -7.33
C SER A 89 -5.31 30.27 -8.34
N ASN A 90 -6.61 30.14 -8.63
CA ASN A 90 -7.58 31.02 -9.28
C ASN A 90 -7.78 30.96 -10.81
N PRO A 91 -9.06 30.84 -11.25
CA PRO A 91 -9.44 30.91 -12.65
C PRO A 91 -9.49 32.38 -13.11
N ALA A 92 -8.76 32.70 -14.18
CA ALA A 92 -8.88 33.99 -14.85
C ALA A 92 -10.13 34.00 -15.76
N PRO A 93 -10.77 35.18 -15.93
CA PRO A 93 -12.15 35.31 -16.38
C PRO A 93 -12.33 35.23 -17.89
N LEU A 94 -13.55 34.83 -18.29
CA LEU A 94 -14.05 34.89 -19.66
C LEU A 94 -13.69 36.22 -20.33
N THR A 95 -13.01 36.15 -21.46
CA THR A 95 -13.06 37.17 -22.50
C THR A 95 -13.53 36.54 -23.80
N ASN A 96 -14.76 36.90 -24.17
CA ASN A 96 -15.35 36.64 -25.46
C ASN A 96 -14.52 37.32 -26.54
N THR A 97 -13.93 36.55 -27.45
CA THR A 97 -13.58 37.06 -28.77
C THR A 97 -14.11 36.09 -29.82
N LYS A 98 -15.14 36.54 -30.53
CA LYS A 98 -15.70 35.87 -31.70
C LYS A 98 -14.65 35.90 -32.81
N ASP A 99 -14.22 34.75 -33.28
CA ASP A 99 -13.72 34.61 -34.64
C ASP A 99 -14.03 33.21 -35.20
N PRO A 100 -14.96 33.07 -36.16
CA PRO A 100 -15.44 31.79 -36.63
C PRO A 100 -14.69 31.35 -37.89
N LEU A 101 -13.40 30.98 -37.78
CA LEU A 101 -12.65 30.36 -38.89
C LEU A 101 -11.35 29.69 -38.43
N LYS A 102 -11.46 28.69 -37.54
CA LYS A 102 -10.46 27.62 -37.41
C LYS A 102 -11.05 26.37 -36.72
N VAL A 103 -12.21 25.94 -37.24
CA VAL A 103 -12.74 24.60 -36.97
C VAL A 103 -12.14 23.67 -38.01
N GLN A 104 -10.96 23.14 -37.73
CA GLN A 104 -10.43 21.84 -38.16
C GLN A 104 -8.90 21.84 -37.98
N ASN A 105 -8.41 20.79 -37.33
CA ASN A 105 -7.01 20.37 -37.23
C ASN A 105 -6.14 20.97 -36.11
N THR A 106 -6.65 21.01 -34.87
CA THR A 106 -5.81 20.91 -33.66
C THR A 106 -6.47 20.04 -32.58
N ASN A 107 -6.84 18.80 -32.92
CA ASN A 107 -7.06 17.72 -31.94
C ASN A 107 -5.82 16.82 -31.87
N VAL A 108 -4.65 17.45 -31.81
CA VAL A 108 -3.48 16.85 -31.16
C VAL A 108 -3.19 17.76 -29.98
N GLN A 109 -4.16 17.84 -29.07
CA GLN A 109 -3.87 18.24 -27.71
C GLN A 109 -2.98 17.12 -27.18
N LYS A 110 -1.70 17.44 -27.14
CA LYS A 110 -0.62 16.64 -26.65
C LYS A 110 -0.93 16.29 -25.18
N HIS A 111 -1.71 15.23 -24.97
CA HIS A 111 -1.57 14.41 -23.79
C HIS A 111 -0.18 13.79 -23.91
N ASP A 112 0.84 14.51 -23.45
CA ASP A 112 1.96 13.83 -22.81
C ASP A 112 1.33 13.15 -21.59
N ALA A 113 0.68 12.00 -21.83
CA ALA A 113 0.09 11.18 -20.80
C ALA A 113 1.27 10.69 -19.97
N GLU A 114 1.46 11.29 -18.80
CA GLU A 114 2.15 10.61 -17.70
C GLU A 114 1.55 9.21 -17.66
N ILE A 115 2.35 8.21 -18.04
CA ILE A 115 1.85 6.85 -18.14
C ILE A 115 1.42 6.47 -16.73
N GLU A 116 0.12 6.24 -16.57
CA GLU A 116 -0.51 6.17 -15.26
C GLU A 116 0.06 4.98 -14.49
N ARG A 117 0.59 5.24 -13.30
CA ARG A 117 1.13 4.22 -12.40
C ARG A 117 0.02 3.26 -11.97
N ILE A 118 0.11 2.00 -12.39
CA ILE A 118 -0.87 0.95 -12.07
C ILE A 118 -0.48 0.31 -10.74
N ASN A 119 -1.16 0.68 -9.65
CA ASN A 119 -0.89 0.10 -8.34
C ASN A 119 -1.67 -1.20 -8.16
N VAL A 120 -0.96 -2.29 -7.92
CA VAL A 120 -1.50 -3.60 -7.55
C VAL A 120 -1.13 -3.88 -6.09
N VAL A 121 -2.14 -4.12 -5.27
CA VAL A 121 -1.98 -4.26 -3.81
C VAL A 121 -2.48 -5.63 -3.38
N THR A 122 -1.69 -6.30 -2.55
CA THR A 122 -2.03 -7.64 -2.04
C THR A 122 -1.78 -7.72 -0.54
N TRP A 123 -2.64 -8.45 0.14
CA TRP A 123 -2.50 -8.77 1.55
C TRP A 123 -2.43 -10.28 1.75
N THR A 124 -1.42 -10.78 2.47
CA THR A 124 -1.29 -12.23 2.73
C THR A 124 -1.25 -12.54 4.22
N GLU A 125 -2.06 -13.46 4.71
CA GLU A 125 -2.05 -13.83 6.13
C GLU A 125 -0.81 -14.61 6.54
N CYS A 126 -0.39 -15.54 5.67
CA CYS A 126 0.84 -16.30 5.81
C CYS A 126 1.80 -15.93 4.69
N LEU A 127 3.10 -15.98 4.99
CA LEU A 127 4.10 -15.76 3.97
C LEU A 127 4.18 -16.99 3.05
N ASN A 128 3.61 -16.87 1.85
CA ASN A 128 3.78 -17.82 0.75
C ASN A 128 4.31 -17.08 -0.47
N LEU A 129 5.63 -17.05 -0.63
CA LEU A 129 6.28 -16.31 -1.71
C LEU A 129 6.00 -16.91 -3.10
N ARG A 130 5.72 -18.21 -3.18
CA ARG A 130 5.37 -18.89 -4.44
C ARG A 130 4.12 -18.27 -5.06
N VAL A 131 3.09 -18.11 -4.24
CA VAL A 131 1.80 -17.54 -4.63
C VAL A 131 1.96 -16.08 -5.07
N LEU A 132 2.70 -15.27 -4.29
CA LEU A 132 2.99 -13.88 -4.66
C LEU A 132 3.80 -13.75 -5.96
N ALA A 133 4.76 -14.66 -6.18
CA ALA A 133 5.56 -14.68 -7.39
C ALA A 133 4.72 -15.04 -8.63
N VAL A 134 3.82 -16.01 -8.50
CA VAL A 134 2.89 -16.38 -9.58
C VAL A 134 1.91 -15.24 -9.89
N LEU A 135 1.36 -14.57 -8.87
CA LEU A 135 0.53 -13.39 -9.04
C LEU A 135 1.27 -12.28 -9.79
N ALA A 136 2.49 -11.93 -9.34
CA ALA A 136 3.31 -10.91 -9.98
C ALA A 136 3.62 -11.27 -11.44
N ASN A 137 4.11 -12.48 -11.70
CA ASN A 137 4.52 -12.88 -13.03
C ASN A 137 3.34 -13.01 -13.99
N SER A 138 2.21 -13.58 -13.55
CA SER A 138 0.99 -13.66 -14.38
C SER A 138 0.47 -12.26 -14.75
N THR A 139 0.52 -11.31 -13.82
CA THR A 139 0.13 -9.91 -14.07
C THR A 139 1.11 -9.22 -15.03
N ILE A 140 2.42 -9.33 -14.81
CA ILE A 140 3.45 -8.68 -15.65
C ILE A 140 3.45 -9.28 -17.06
N SER A 141 3.35 -10.61 -17.19
CA SER A 141 3.41 -11.31 -18.48
C SER A 141 2.22 -11.05 -19.39
N THR A 142 1.09 -10.60 -18.83
CA THR A 142 -0.14 -10.29 -19.55
C THR A 142 -0.37 -8.79 -19.74
N SER A 143 0.43 -7.97 -19.05
CA SER A 143 0.46 -6.52 -19.16
C SER A 143 1.12 -6.06 -20.45
N ARG A 144 0.58 -4.98 -21.04
CA ARG A 144 1.18 -4.29 -22.19
C ARG A 144 2.23 -3.27 -21.77
N LEU A 145 2.17 -2.81 -20.52
CA LEU A 145 3.03 -1.80 -19.92
C LEU A 145 3.60 -2.31 -18.59
N PRO A 146 4.37 -3.42 -18.58
CA PRO A 146 4.84 -4.06 -17.35
C PRO A 146 5.68 -3.13 -16.47
N GLU A 147 6.41 -2.19 -17.07
CA GLU A 147 7.21 -1.17 -16.39
C GLU A 147 6.36 -0.11 -15.64
N HIS A 148 5.05 -0.08 -15.87
CA HIS A 148 4.10 0.79 -15.18
C HIS A 148 3.26 0.06 -14.12
N VAL A 149 3.48 -1.24 -13.93
CA VAL A 149 2.81 -2.05 -12.90
C VAL A 149 3.64 -2.05 -11.62
N TYR A 150 3.05 -1.56 -10.53
CA TYR A 150 3.68 -1.42 -9.23
C TYR A 150 3.00 -2.32 -8.19
N PHE A 151 3.74 -3.29 -7.67
CA PHE A 151 3.25 -4.23 -6.67
C PHE A 151 3.54 -3.73 -5.26
N SER A 152 2.52 -3.72 -4.41
CA SER A 152 2.60 -3.44 -2.98
C SER A 152 2.13 -4.66 -2.19
N PHE A 153 3.08 -5.48 -1.74
CA PHE A 153 2.79 -6.73 -1.04
C PHE A 153 2.88 -6.57 0.47
N PHE A 154 1.74 -6.67 1.16
CA PHE A 154 1.66 -6.64 2.61
C PHE A 154 1.82 -8.05 3.17
N VAL A 155 2.94 -8.31 3.83
CA VAL A 155 3.31 -9.63 4.38
C VAL A 155 3.39 -9.62 5.92
N PRO A 156 3.11 -10.77 6.58
CA PRO A 156 2.96 -10.80 8.03
C PRO A 156 4.28 -10.68 8.79
N LYS A 157 5.39 -11.14 8.20
CA LYS A 157 6.74 -11.16 8.78
C LYS A 157 7.80 -11.31 7.69
N ASP A 158 9.08 -11.24 8.08
CA ASP A 158 10.25 -11.49 7.23
C ASP A 158 10.31 -10.60 5.97
N VAL A 159 9.80 -9.36 6.08
CA VAL A 159 9.64 -8.37 5.00
C VAL A 159 10.89 -8.23 4.14
N LYS A 160 12.06 -8.07 4.77
CA LYS A 160 13.34 -7.87 4.08
C LYS A 160 13.76 -9.12 3.29
N LEU A 161 13.59 -10.31 3.86
CA LEU A 161 13.92 -11.57 3.19
C LEU A 161 12.97 -11.82 2.02
N ALA A 162 11.67 -11.61 2.24
CA ALA A 162 10.63 -11.69 1.21
C ALA A 162 10.94 -10.76 0.02
N TYR A 163 11.28 -9.50 0.31
CA TYR A 163 11.69 -8.53 -0.70
C TYR A 163 12.86 -9.02 -1.55
N TYR A 164 13.95 -9.47 -0.93
CA TYR A 164 15.12 -9.93 -1.70
C TYR A 164 14.82 -11.19 -2.51
N LYS A 165 14.12 -12.18 -1.95
CA LYS A 165 13.74 -13.39 -2.69
C LYS A 165 12.90 -13.07 -3.93
N LEU A 166 11.93 -12.17 -3.81
CA LEU A 166 11.10 -11.73 -4.94
C LEU A 166 11.91 -10.90 -5.94
N LYS A 167 12.79 -10.00 -5.48
CA LYS A 167 13.67 -9.22 -6.36
C LYS A 167 14.70 -10.03 -7.11
N VAL A 168 15.14 -11.18 -6.58
CA VAL A 168 16.00 -12.11 -7.32
C VAL A 168 15.25 -12.69 -8.52
N LEU A 169 13.95 -12.97 -8.40
CA LEU A 169 13.13 -13.47 -9.49
C LEU A 169 12.69 -12.36 -10.46
N PHE A 170 12.43 -11.17 -9.94
CA PHE A 170 11.88 -10.04 -10.69
C PHE A 170 12.72 -8.77 -10.48
N PRO A 171 13.99 -8.74 -10.94
CA PRO A 171 14.93 -7.65 -10.66
C PRO A 171 14.41 -6.30 -11.16
N ASP A 172 13.84 -6.30 -12.37
CA ASP A 172 13.39 -5.08 -13.06
C ASP A 172 11.93 -4.70 -12.74
N SER A 173 11.22 -5.49 -11.93
CA SER A 173 9.83 -5.21 -11.58
C SER A 173 9.71 -4.12 -10.52
N ASN A 174 8.67 -3.30 -10.58
CA ASN A 174 8.39 -2.32 -9.53
C ASN A 174 7.65 -2.95 -8.35
N LEU A 175 8.33 -3.80 -7.59
CA LEU A 175 7.76 -4.52 -6.47
C LEU A 175 8.34 -4.05 -5.14
N ASP A 176 7.44 -3.69 -4.22
CA ASP A 176 7.73 -3.34 -2.84
C ASP A 176 7.01 -4.30 -1.87
N VAL A 177 7.66 -4.58 -0.74
CA VAL A 177 7.11 -5.44 0.32
C VAL A 177 7.00 -4.65 1.61
N PHE A 178 5.82 -4.69 2.23
CA PHE A 178 5.47 -3.96 3.43
C PHE A 178 5.07 -4.88 4.57
N GLY A 179 5.37 -4.46 5.80
CA GLY A 179 4.83 -5.12 6.99
C GLY A 179 3.37 -4.75 7.23
N GLN A 180 2.65 -5.64 7.92
CA GLN A 180 1.21 -5.48 8.18
C GLN A 180 0.86 -4.74 9.48
N ASN A 181 1.86 -4.34 10.27
CA ASN A 181 1.64 -3.88 11.64
C ASN A 181 0.73 -2.65 11.71
N GLU A 182 0.99 -1.63 10.90
CA GLU A 182 0.22 -0.38 10.92
C GLU A 182 -1.26 -0.60 10.55
N VAL A 183 -1.53 -1.41 9.51
CA VAL A 183 -2.90 -1.75 9.10
C VAL A 183 -3.60 -2.59 10.17
N LYS A 184 -2.89 -3.57 10.76
CA LYS A 184 -3.42 -4.41 11.84
C LYS A 184 -3.74 -3.61 13.10
N GLU A 185 -2.91 -2.63 13.45
CA GLU A 185 -3.15 -1.74 14.59
C GLU A 185 -4.41 -0.90 14.38
N LYS A 186 -4.59 -0.34 13.17
CA LYS A 186 -5.82 0.39 12.84
C LYS A 186 -7.05 -0.51 12.92
N LEU A 187 -6.99 -1.72 12.35
CA LEU A 187 -8.08 -2.68 12.45
C LEU A 187 -8.42 -3.01 13.92
N ARG A 188 -7.41 -3.28 14.75
CA ARG A 188 -7.59 -3.54 16.19
C ARG A 188 -8.20 -2.36 16.94
N SER A 189 -7.82 -1.13 16.59
CA SER A 189 -8.33 0.08 17.23
C SER A 189 -9.81 0.34 16.91
N MET A 190 -10.22 0.04 15.67
CA MET A 190 -11.61 0.26 15.22
C MET A 190 -12.53 -0.87 15.69
N ALA A 191 -12.01 -2.09 15.74
CA ALA A 191 -12.84 -3.27 15.97
C ALA A 191 -12.07 -4.34 16.78
N PRO A 192 -11.96 -4.17 18.11
CA PRO A 192 -11.20 -5.09 18.98
C PRO A 192 -11.73 -6.52 18.96
N GLU A 193 -13.05 -6.66 18.81
CA GLU A 193 -13.78 -7.93 18.73
C GLU A 193 -13.58 -8.64 17.38
N TRP A 194 -13.15 -7.90 16.34
CA TRP A 194 -12.97 -8.40 14.97
C TRP A 194 -11.59 -9.00 14.82
N LYS A 195 -11.37 -10.10 15.53
CA LYS A 195 -10.22 -10.95 15.24
C LYS A 195 -10.43 -11.54 13.85
N PHE A 196 -9.64 -11.08 12.87
CA PHE A 196 -9.42 -11.72 11.57
C PHE A 196 -10.29 -11.31 10.36
N ILE A 197 -10.75 -10.05 10.29
CA ILE A 197 -11.48 -9.59 9.08
C ILE A 197 -10.51 -9.02 8.06
N TYR A 198 -9.84 -9.93 7.36
CA TYR A 198 -8.86 -9.59 6.33
C TYR A 198 -9.50 -9.02 5.06
N GLU A 199 -10.78 -9.29 4.84
CA GLU A 199 -11.57 -8.73 3.75
C GLU A 199 -11.78 -7.22 3.88
N LEU A 200 -11.57 -6.65 5.08
CA LEU A 200 -11.58 -5.20 5.30
C LEU A 200 -10.24 -4.52 5.00
N THR A 201 -9.16 -5.30 4.86
CA THR A 201 -7.82 -4.74 4.63
C THR A 201 -7.72 -3.82 3.42
N PRO A 202 -8.38 -4.07 2.26
CA PRO A 202 -8.29 -3.17 1.11
C PRO A 202 -8.75 -1.75 1.44
N PHE A 203 -9.76 -1.62 2.29
CA PHE A 203 -10.36 -0.33 2.65
C PHE A 203 -9.56 0.42 3.73
N LEU A 204 -8.71 -0.29 4.48
CA LEU A 204 -7.86 0.29 5.51
C LEU A 204 -6.48 0.70 4.99
N ILE A 205 -5.98 0.05 3.94
CA ILE A 205 -4.66 0.31 3.36
C ILE A 205 -4.43 1.79 3.02
N PRO A 206 -5.36 2.52 2.36
CA PRO A 206 -5.17 3.93 2.02
C PRO A 206 -4.91 4.83 3.23
N SER A 207 -5.47 4.48 4.39
CA SER A 207 -5.21 5.22 5.62
C SER A 207 -3.75 5.11 6.08
N SER A 208 -3.12 3.94 5.87
CA SER A 208 -1.71 3.67 6.22
C SER A 208 -0.73 4.04 5.11
N LYS A 209 -1.21 4.08 3.87
CA LYS A 209 -0.45 4.43 2.68
C LYS A 209 -1.24 5.43 1.83
N PRO A 210 -1.24 6.72 2.21
CA PRO A 210 -2.01 7.75 1.50
C PRO A 210 -1.60 7.97 0.03
N SER A 211 -0.43 7.46 -0.37
CA SER A 211 0.02 7.44 -1.77
C SER A 211 -0.80 6.49 -2.65
N LEU A 212 -1.45 5.48 -2.08
CA LEU A 212 -2.35 4.55 -2.78
C LEU A 212 -3.75 5.16 -2.91
N ARG A 213 -3.89 6.12 -3.83
CA ARG A 213 -5.17 6.78 -4.12
C ARG A 213 -6.10 5.91 -4.96
N LYS A 214 -5.60 5.41 -6.10
CA LYS A 214 -6.29 4.44 -6.96
C LYS A 214 -5.44 3.19 -7.08
N PHE A 215 -6.01 2.02 -6.80
CA PHE A 215 -5.30 0.74 -6.84
C PHE A 215 -6.24 -0.43 -7.07
N ILE A 216 -5.69 -1.50 -7.64
CA ILE A 216 -6.35 -2.80 -7.74
C ILE A 216 -5.91 -3.63 -6.55
N PHE A 217 -6.87 -4.09 -5.76
CA PHE A 217 -6.63 -5.09 -4.74
C PHE A 217 -6.84 -6.48 -5.32
N LEU A 218 -5.83 -7.34 -5.16
CA LEU A 218 -5.86 -8.75 -5.54
C LEU A 218 -5.53 -9.60 -4.32
N SER A 219 -6.39 -10.59 -4.06
CA SER A 219 -6.02 -11.67 -3.14
C SER A 219 -4.78 -12.41 -3.66
N PRO A 220 -3.94 -12.94 -2.74
CA PRO A 220 -2.65 -13.51 -3.13
C PRO A 220 -2.83 -14.73 -4.05
N ASP A 221 -3.89 -15.51 -3.86
CA ASP A 221 -4.24 -16.71 -4.63
C ASP A 221 -4.80 -16.43 -6.03
N MET A 222 -4.61 -15.24 -6.60
CA MET A 222 -5.10 -14.91 -7.94
C MET A 222 -4.04 -15.14 -9.03
N ILE A 223 -4.48 -15.57 -10.20
CA ILE A 223 -3.69 -15.59 -11.44
C ILE A 223 -4.39 -14.67 -12.45
N ILE A 224 -3.63 -13.72 -13.00
CA ILE A 224 -4.14 -12.75 -13.96
C ILE A 224 -3.83 -13.19 -15.39
N GLN A 225 -4.87 -13.21 -16.23
CA GLN A 225 -4.79 -13.52 -17.66
C GLN A 225 -5.24 -12.34 -18.53
N GLY A 226 -6.08 -11.45 -17.98
CA GLY A 226 -6.50 -10.22 -18.65
C GLY A 226 -5.50 -9.07 -18.51
N SER A 227 -5.65 -8.07 -19.36
CA SER A 227 -4.87 -6.82 -19.27
C SER A 227 -5.23 -6.06 -18.00
N ILE A 228 -4.26 -5.91 -17.09
CA ILE A 228 -4.44 -5.19 -15.83
C ILE A 228 -4.72 -3.70 -16.05
N GLU A 229 -4.23 -3.15 -17.17
CA GLU A 229 -4.49 -1.78 -17.64
C GLU A 229 -5.97 -1.54 -17.91
N GLU A 230 -6.67 -2.53 -18.49
CA GLU A 230 -8.10 -2.44 -18.74
C GLU A 230 -8.88 -2.31 -17.42
N LEU A 231 -8.50 -3.11 -16.42
CA LEU A 231 -9.13 -3.03 -15.10
C LEU A 231 -8.80 -1.70 -14.42
N PHE A 232 -7.54 -1.26 -14.48
CA PHE A 232 -7.12 -0.01 -13.82
C PHE A 232 -7.73 1.23 -14.48
N GLY A 233 -7.87 1.20 -15.81
CA GLY A 233 -8.40 2.29 -16.63
C GLY A 233 -9.93 2.42 -16.59
N LEU A 234 -10.65 1.57 -15.87
CA LEU A 234 -12.10 1.71 -15.69
C LEU A 234 -12.44 3.05 -15.05
N ASP A 235 -13.40 3.74 -15.66
CA ASP A 235 -14.05 4.91 -15.06
C ASP A 235 -15.07 4.43 -14.02
N LEU A 236 -14.77 4.69 -12.76
CA LEU A 236 -15.66 4.36 -11.65
C LEU A 236 -16.89 5.29 -11.59
N GLY A 237 -16.92 6.38 -12.34
CA GLY A 237 -18.00 7.37 -12.30
C GLY A 237 -18.24 7.86 -10.87
N PRO A 238 -19.46 7.72 -10.30
CA PRO A 238 -19.76 8.12 -8.93
C PRO A 238 -19.27 7.12 -7.87
N TYR A 239 -18.85 5.91 -8.27
CA TYR A 239 -18.48 4.86 -7.34
C TYR A 239 -17.03 5.02 -6.85
N ALA A 240 -16.78 4.56 -5.63
CA ALA A 240 -15.43 4.46 -5.08
C ALA A 240 -14.79 3.09 -5.35
N ILE A 241 -15.61 2.08 -5.63
CA ILE A 241 -15.20 0.69 -5.72
C ILE A 241 -15.80 0.10 -6.97
N ALA A 242 -15.02 -0.70 -7.70
CA ALA A 242 -15.55 -1.72 -8.58
C ALA A 242 -15.18 -3.10 -8.06
N ALA A 243 -16.12 -4.05 -8.14
CA ALA A 243 -15.94 -5.41 -7.64
C ALA A 243 -16.49 -6.43 -8.63
N ALA A 244 -15.86 -7.59 -8.68
CA ALA A 244 -16.42 -8.75 -9.37
C ALA A 244 -17.62 -9.29 -8.56
N GLU A 245 -18.61 -9.87 -9.24
CA GLU A 245 -19.73 -10.53 -8.59
C GLU A 245 -19.63 -12.05 -8.71
N ASP A 246 -19.94 -12.75 -7.62
CA ASP A 246 -20.12 -14.20 -7.61
C ASP A 246 -21.60 -14.55 -7.41
N CYS A 247 -22.33 -14.65 -8.52
CA CYS A 247 -23.75 -15.01 -8.50
C CYS A 247 -24.04 -16.47 -8.14
N SER A 248 -23.03 -17.31 -7.86
CA SER A 248 -23.27 -18.63 -7.24
C SER A 248 -23.63 -18.51 -5.76
N ARG A 249 -23.35 -17.34 -5.16
CA ARG A 249 -23.71 -16.94 -3.82
C ARG A 249 -24.68 -15.77 -3.89
N ARG A 250 -25.89 -15.91 -3.35
CA ARG A 250 -26.89 -14.83 -3.34
C ARG A 250 -27.07 -14.29 -1.95
N LEU A 251 -27.39 -13.00 -1.84
CA LEU A 251 -27.57 -12.34 -0.54
C LEU A 251 -28.63 -13.03 0.33
N GLY A 252 -29.74 -13.47 -0.29
CA GLY A 252 -30.82 -14.17 0.40
C GLY A 252 -30.47 -15.56 0.92
N ASP A 253 -29.35 -16.15 0.49
CA ASP A 253 -28.89 -17.45 0.98
C ASP A 253 -28.30 -17.34 2.41
N TYR A 254 -27.94 -16.13 2.82
CA TYR A 254 -27.21 -15.88 4.08
C TYR A 254 -27.95 -15.01 5.08
N VAL A 255 -28.87 -14.17 4.63
CA VAL A 255 -29.60 -13.22 5.47
C VAL A 255 -31.08 -13.26 5.13
N ASP A 256 -31.92 -13.25 6.17
CA ASP A 256 -33.36 -13.04 5.99
C ASP A 256 -33.61 -11.64 5.41
N ILE A 257 -34.05 -11.60 4.15
CA ILE A 257 -34.28 -10.37 3.40
C ILE A 257 -35.46 -9.57 3.95
N ALA A 258 -36.44 -10.22 4.57
CA ALA A 258 -37.55 -9.51 5.21
C ALA A 258 -37.04 -8.75 6.45
N VAL A 259 -36.17 -9.38 7.24
CA VAL A 259 -35.50 -8.74 8.38
C VAL A 259 -34.60 -7.59 7.91
N LEU A 260 -33.77 -7.82 6.88
CA LEU A 260 -32.86 -6.82 6.34
C LEU A 260 -33.63 -5.59 5.81
N ASN A 261 -34.74 -5.80 5.11
CA ASN A 261 -35.61 -4.73 4.64
C ASN A 261 -36.42 -4.05 5.76
N ALA A 262 -36.75 -4.76 6.84
CA ALA A 262 -37.36 -4.13 8.01
C ALA A 262 -36.37 -3.18 8.70
N ILE A 263 -35.10 -3.59 8.82
CA ILE A 263 -34.01 -2.73 9.32
C ILE A 263 -33.84 -1.52 8.39
N GLN A 264 -33.81 -1.75 7.07
CA GLN A 264 -33.66 -0.69 6.07
C GLN A 264 -34.71 0.43 6.22
N ARG A 265 -35.97 0.07 6.50
CA ARG A 265 -37.08 1.03 6.66
C ARG A 265 -37.07 1.77 8.00
N THR A 266 -36.47 1.19 9.03
CA THR A 266 -36.55 1.69 10.41
C THR A 266 -35.30 2.42 10.87
N ALA A 267 -34.14 2.06 10.33
CA ALA A 267 -32.87 2.64 10.73
C ALA A 267 -32.62 3.98 10.04
N ALA A 268 -32.52 5.06 10.84
CA ALA A 268 -32.19 6.40 10.37
C ALA A 268 -30.67 6.59 10.19
N LYS A 269 -30.06 5.82 9.28
CA LYS A 269 -28.62 5.92 8.94
C LYS A 269 -28.44 6.25 7.47
N THR A 270 -27.59 7.23 7.17
CA THR A 270 -27.33 7.71 5.80
C THR A 270 -26.59 6.69 4.92
N TRP A 271 -25.94 5.70 5.53
CA TRP A 271 -25.19 4.67 4.81
C TRP A 271 -26.03 3.44 4.42
N ILE A 272 -27.29 3.37 4.85
CA ILE A 272 -28.19 2.29 4.49
C ILE A 272 -28.70 2.52 3.06
N SER A 273 -28.89 1.43 2.31
CA SER A 273 -29.48 1.50 0.97
C SER A 273 -30.86 2.17 1.00
N GLU A 274 -31.07 3.13 0.09
CA GLU A 274 -32.39 3.75 -0.13
C GLU A 274 -33.40 2.76 -0.72
N LYS A 275 -32.88 1.77 -1.47
CA LYS A 275 -33.69 0.73 -2.10
C LYS A 275 -33.74 -0.52 -1.22
N PRO A 276 -34.85 -1.27 -1.24
CA PRO A 276 -34.90 -2.59 -0.65
C PRO A 276 -33.78 -3.51 -1.17
N TYR A 277 -33.26 -4.34 -0.29
CA TYR A 277 -32.35 -5.42 -0.62
C TYR A 277 -33.08 -6.51 -1.38
N ASP A 278 -32.48 -6.93 -2.48
CA ASP A 278 -32.94 -8.03 -3.31
C ASP A 278 -32.34 -9.34 -2.82
N LYS A 279 -33.18 -10.37 -2.70
CA LYS A 279 -32.76 -11.73 -2.33
C LYS A 279 -31.82 -12.33 -3.37
N ASP A 280 -32.02 -11.96 -4.63
CA ASP A 280 -31.31 -12.52 -5.79
C ASP A 280 -30.05 -11.74 -6.14
N ALA A 281 -29.69 -10.74 -5.33
CA ALA A 281 -28.46 -9.97 -5.50
C ALA A 281 -27.23 -10.86 -5.37
N CYS A 282 -26.35 -10.79 -6.37
CA CYS A 282 -25.07 -11.47 -6.34
C CYS A 282 -24.16 -10.85 -5.29
N MET A 283 -23.31 -11.69 -4.68
CA MET A 283 -22.35 -11.23 -3.69
C MET A 283 -21.12 -10.61 -4.38
N PRO A 284 -20.65 -9.41 -3.98
CA PRO A 284 -19.37 -8.90 -4.43
C PRO A 284 -18.24 -9.80 -3.90
N ASP A 285 -17.23 -10.04 -4.72
CA ASP A 285 -16.06 -10.84 -4.38
C ASP A 285 -14.91 -9.91 -3.94
N PRO A 286 -14.52 -9.90 -2.65
CA PRO A 286 -13.45 -9.03 -2.17
C PRO A 286 -12.07 -9.45 -2.66
N LYS A 287 -11.94 -10.60 -3.33
CA LYS A 287 -10.67 -11.06 -3.90
C LYS A 287 -10.18 -10.19 -5.06
N LEU A 288 -11.08 -9.45 -5.70
CA LEU A 288 -10.77 -8.56 -6.82
C LEU A 288 -11.55 -7.25 -6.69
N LEU A 289 -10.85 -6.18 -6.35
CA LEU A 289 -11.43 -4.84 -6.22
C LEU A 289 -10.59 -3.82 -6.97
N LEU A 290 -11.23 -2.85 -7.63
CA LEU A 290 -10.62 -1.58 -8.00
C LEU A 290 -11.12 -0.52 -7.03
N ILE A 291 -10.20 0.17 -6.35
CA ILE A 291 -10.54 1.14 -5.30
C ILE A 291 -9.98 2.51 -5.67
N ASP A 292 -10.84 3.52 -5.64
CA ASP A 292 -10.49 4.93 -5.57
C ASP A 292 -10.78 5.43 -4.15
N ALA A 293 -9.72 5.49 -3.35
CA ALA A 293 -9.78 5.87 -1.95
C ALA A 293 -10.23 7.32 -1.73
N ALA A 294 -10.08 8.21 -2.74
CA ALA A 294 -10.54 9.59 -2.62
C ALA A 294 -12.07 9.69 -2.67
N LYS A 295 -12.73 8.74 -3.36
CA LYS A 295 -14.20 8.66 -3.46
C LYS A 295 -14.82 7.80 -2.37
N LEU A 296 -14.04 7.04 -1.61
CA LEU A 296 -14.55 6.14 -0.58
C LEU A 296 -15.29 6.92 0.51
N ASP A 297 -16.53 6.52 0.81
CA ASP A 297 -17.34 7.13 1.86
C ASP A 297 -16.58 7.06 3.19
N LYS A 298 -16.44 8.21 3.87
CA LYS A 298 -15.77 8.31 5.17
C LYS A 298 -16.43 7.43 6.22
N ASN A 299 -17.74 7.17 6.08
CA ASN A 299 -18.51 6.33 6.97
C ASN A 299 -18.60 4.87 6.49
N PHE A 300 -17.87 4.48 5.44
CA PHE A 300 -17.95 3.11 4.90
C PHE A 300 -17.59 2.06 5.95
N LEU A 301 -16.48 2.28 6.66
CA LEU A 301 -16.04 1.36 7.72
C LEU A 301 -17.04 1.35 8.88
N ASP A 302 -17.57 2.51 9.27
CA ASP A 302 -18.61 2.61 10.31
C ASP A 302 -19.89 1.86 9.91
N SER A 303 -20.26 1.91 8.62
CA SER A 303 -21.37 1.16 8.05
C SER A 303 -21.15 -0.34 8.16
N VAL A 304 -19.95 -0.82 7.79
CA VAL A 304 -19.58 -2.24 7.93
C VAL A 304 -19.62 -2.67 9.40
N LEU A 305 -19.06 -1.87 10.31
CA LEU A 305 -19.07 -2.17 11.74
C LEU A 305 -20.50 -2.24 12.30
N TRP A 306 -21.35 -1.30 11.92
CA TRP A 306 -22.75 -1.26 12.31
C TRP A 306 -23.54 -2.47 11.80
N TRP A 307 -23.37 -2.84 10.53
CA TRP A 307 -24.05 -4.00 9.95
C TRP A 307 -23.67 -5.31 10.65
N ASN A 308 -22.41 -5.49 11.02
CA ASN A 308 -22.03 -6.69 11.78
C ASN A 308 -22.71 -6.75 13.15
N GLN A 309 -22.80 -5.61 13.85
CA GLN A 309 -23.47 -5.55 15.16
C GLN A 309 -24.96 -5.86 15.03
N VAL A 310 -25.61 -5.35 13.98
CA VAL A 310 -27.05 -5.54 13.75
C VAL A 310 -27.37 -6.96 13.31
N LEU A 311 -26.59 -7.51 12.37
CA LEU A 311 -26.84 -8.85 11.84
C LEU A 311 -26.42 -9.94 12.84
N ASN A 312 -25.44 -9.66 13.71
CA ASN A 312 -25.05 -10.50 14.83
C ASN A 312 -24.98 -12.00 14.46
N LEU A 313 -24.34 -12.31 13.33
CA LEU A 313 -24.34 -13.64 12.71
C LEU A 313 -23.41 -14.59 13.48
N LYS A 314 -23.68 -14.84 14.75
CA LYS A 314 -22.80 -15.52 15.72
C LYS A 314 -22.37 -16.96 15.35
N HIS A 315 -22.81 -17.55 14.24
CA HIS A 315 -22.71 -18.99 13.98
C HIS A 315 -22.01 -19.44 12.69
N GLU A 316 -21.49 -18.55 11.84
CA GLU A 316 -20.79 -18.98 10.61
C GLU A 316 -19.48 -18.20 10.33
N ARG A 317 -18.38 -18.67 10.92
CA ARG A 317 -17.06 -17.98 10.92
C ARG A 317 -16.41 -17.72 9.56
N ASN A 318 -16.85 -18.38 8.48
CA ASN A 318 -16.18 -18.28 7.18
C ASN A 318 -17.00 -17.53 6.12
N THR A 319 -18.30 -17.32 6.35
CA THR A 319 -19.24 -16.68 5.41
C THR A 319 -19.70 -15.30 5.89
N GLN A 320 -19.60 -15.04 7.20
CA GLN A 320 -20.11 -13.84 7.85
C GLN A 320 -19.53 -12.52 7.32
N ASP A 321 -18.23 -12.47 7.05
CA ASP A 321 -17.52 -11.21 6.80
C ASP A 321 -17.85 -10.63 5.42
N ASN A 322 -17.91 -11.51 4.42
CA ASN A 322 -18.34 -11.17 3.06
C ASN A 322 -19.76 -10.60 3.03
N ILE A 323 -20.64 -11.11 3.89
CA ILE A 323 -22.05 -10.67 3.95
C ILE A 323 -22.15 -9.23 4.43
N VAL A 324 -21.44 -8.90 5.51
CA VAL A 324 -21.48 -7.54 6.07
C VAL A 324 -20.94 -6.53 5.04
N ILE A 325 -19.86 -6.87 4.35
CA ILE A 325 -19.31 -6.06 3.26
C ILE A 325 -20.30 -5.95 2.09
N ALA A 326 -20.94 -7.06 1.70
CA ALA A 326 -21.93 -7.07 0.62
C ALA A 326 -23.15 -6.18 0.93
N VAL A 327 -23.67 -6.24 2.15
CA VAL A 327 -24.77 -5.38 2.60
C VAL A 327 -24.35 -3.91 2.64
N ALA A 328 -23.16 -3.61 3.16
CA ALA A 328 -22.64 -2.24 3.21
C ALA A 328 -22.38 -1.65 1.81
N LEU A 329 -21.99 -2.48 0.84
CA LEU A 329 -21.75 -2.09 -0.54
C LEU A 329 -23.01 -2.10 -1.41
N TYR A 330 -24.15 -2.60 -0.94
CA TYR A 330 -25.32 -2.78 -1.77
C TYR A 330 -25.75 -1.48 -2.48
N GLY A 331 -25.72 -1.49 -3.81
CA GLY A 331 -26.02 -0.32 -4.66
C GLY A 331 -24.93 0.76 -4.70
N LYS A 332 -23.78 0.55 -4.06
CA LYS A 332 -22.70 1.54 -3.85
C LYS A 332 -21.36 1.17 -4.51
N TYR A 333 -21.35 0.19 -5.41
CA TYR A 333 -20.16 -0.17 -6.18
C TYR A 333 -20.50 -0.39 -7.65
N LEU A 334 -19.48 -0.23 -8.49
CA LEU A 334 -19.54 -0.57 -9.90
C LEU A 334 -19.34 -2.08 -10.09
N LYS A 335 -20.26 -2.74 -10.77
CA LYS A 335 -20.13 -4.16 -11.09
C LYS A 335 -19.12 -4.33 -12.22
N LEU A 336 -18.08 -5.13 -12.00
CA LEU A 336 -17.13 -5.46 -13.06
C LEU A 336 -17.79 -6.35 -14.13
N PRO A 337 -17.33 -6.29 -15.39
CA PRO A 337 -17.79 -7.19 -16.44
C PRO A 337 -17.59 -8.66 -16.06
N GLY A 338 -18.48 -9.54 -16.53
CA GLY A 338 -18.44 -10.98 -16.19
C GLY A 338 -17.14 -11.69 -16.56
N THR A 339 -16.35 -11.16 -17.50
CA THR A 339 -15.01 -11.67 -17.84
C THR A 339 -14.00 -11.56 -16.69
N TRP A 340 -14.23 -10.61 -15.76
CA TRP A 340 -13.44 -10.39 -14.54
C TRP A 340 -13.99 -11.17 -13.34
N LYS A 341 -15.02 -12.01 -13.52
CA LYS A 341 -15.44 -12.95 -12.48
C LYS A 341 -14.29 -13.90 -12.16
N VAL A 342 -13.96 -14.04 -10.87
CA VAL A 342 -12.95 -14.98 -10.41
C VAL A 342 -13.42 -16.41 -10.69
N ALA A 343 -12.76 -17.06 -11.64
CA ALA A 343 -13.05 -18.44 -11.99
C ALA A 343 -12.24 -19.42 -11.13
N ASP A 344 -12.79 -20.61 -10.94
CA ASP A 344 -11.97 -21.75 -10.52
C ASP A 344 -11.01 -22.10 -11.66
N SER A 345 -9.75 -22.36 -11.33
CA SER A 345 -8.74 -22.96 -12.21
C SER A 345 -9.25 -24.11 -13.09
N ALA A 346 -10.14 -24.97 -12.58
CA ALA A 346 -10.71 -26.09 -13.31
C ALA A 346 -11.73 -25.69 -14.39
N LYS A 347 -12.22 -24.45 -14.36
CA LYS A 347 -13.25 -23.89 -15.26
C LYS A 347 -12.72 -22.76 -16.14
N VAL A 348 -11.40 -22.63 -16.26
CA VAL A 348 -10.77 -21.57 -17.07
C VAL A 348 -11.11 -21.76 -18.54
N SER A 349 -11.57 -20.68 -19.16
CA SER A 349 -11.87 -20.58 -20.59
C SER A 349 -11.01 -19.49 -21.25
N SER A 350 -11.08 -19.35 -22.58
CA SER A 350 -10.37 -18.29 -23.30
C SER A 350 -10.83 -16.87 -22.95
N GLU A 351 -12.04 -16.72 -22.40
CA GLU A 351 -12.60 -15.42 -22.02
C GLU A 351 -12.31 -15.04 -20.56
N THR A 352 -11.78 -15.97 -19.78
CA THR A 352 -11.47 -15.80 -18.37
C THR A 352 -10.27 -14.86 -18.20
N LYS A 353 -10.45 -13.75 -17.49
CA LYS A 353 -9.37 -12.78 -17.22
C LYS A 353 -8.66 -13.00 -15.88
N VAL A 354 -9.29 -13.71 -14.96
CA VAL A 354 -8.76 -13.97 -13.62
C VAL A 354 -9.28 -15.30 -13.09
N PHE A 355 -8.41 -16.06 -12.42
CA PHE A 355 -8.78 -17.33 -11.81
C PHE A 355 -7.93 -17.64 -10.59
N THR A 356 -8.37 -18.61 -9.78
CA THR A 356 -7.67 -19.02 -8.57
C THR A 356 -6.39 -19.80 -8.88
N TYR A 357 -5.36 -19.58 -8.08
CA TYR A 357 -4.12 -20.33 -8.06
C TYR A 357 -4.40 -21.80 -7.72
N ASP A 358 -3.86 -22.70 -8.53
CA ASP A 358 -4.12 -24.15 -8.48
C ASP A 358 -2.93 -24.96 -7.93
N GLY A 359 -1.91 -24.30 -7.41
CA GLY A 359 -0.72 -24.95 -6.88
C GLY A 359 -0.76 -25.20 -5.38
N PRO A 360 0.35 -25.70 -4.81
CA PRO A 360 0.43 -25.94 -3.38
C PRO A 360 0.38 -24.62 -2.60
N MET A 361 -0.44 -24.59 -1.55
CA MET A 361 -0.65 -23.42 -0.69
C MET A 361 -0.47 -23.80 0.78
N ARG A 362 0.18 -22.94 1.55
CA ARG A 362 0.30 -23.13 3.01
C ARG A 362 -1.00 -22.72 3.68
N SER A 363 -1.66 -23.65 4.38
CA SER A 363 -2.83 -23.33 5.19
C SER A 363 -2.43 -22.60 6.48
N CYS A 364 -3.10 -21.48 6.76
CA CYS A 364 -2.88 -20.67 7.96
C CYS A 364 -3.68 -21.21 9.15
N SER A 365 -3.45 -22.46 9.57
CA SER A 365 -4.09 -22.94 10.79
C SER A 365 -3.35 -22.42 12.04
N LEU A 366 -4.10 -21.98 13.07
CA LEU A 366 -3.57 -21.59 14.39
C LEU A 366 -2.84 -22.75 15.12
N ARG A 367 -2.94 -23.98 14.61
CA ARG A 367 -2.19 -25.12 15.13
C ARG A 367 -0.85 -25.20 14.38
N LYS A 368 0.23 -25.32 15.15
CA LYS A 368 1.65 -25.31 14.72
C LYS A 368 2.06 -26.33 13.65
N ASN A 369 1.14 -27.09 13.07
CA ASN A 369 1.40 -27.98 11.95
C ASN A 369 1.03 -27.24 10.66
N HIS A 370 2.02 -26.58 10.05
CA HIS A 370 1.91 -26.07 8.69
C HIS A 370 1.81 -27.27 7.73
N HIS A 371 0.60 -27.69 7.40
CA HIS A 371 0.37 -28.61 6.31
C HIS A 371 0.27 -27.81 5.01
N GLU A 372 1.17 -28.09 4.08
CA GLU A 372 1.07 -27.59 2.70
C GLU A 372 -0.06 -28.39 2.03
N GLU A 373 -1.13 -27.69 1.64
CA GLU A 373 -2.22 -28.31 0.90
C GLU A 373 -1.70 -28.69 -0.48
N SER A 374 -2.03 -29.91 -0.91
CA SER A 374 -1.67 -30.39 -2.24
C SER A 374 -2.41 -29.56 -3.29
N GLY A 375 -1.68 -29.03 -4.28
CA GLY A 375 -2.28 -28.26 -5.36
C GLY A 375 -3.29 -29.09 -6.17
N SER A 376 -4.35 -28.45 -6.65
CA SER A 376 -5.40 -29.05 -7.48
C SER A 376 -5.02 -29.12 -8.97
N GLY A 377 -3.96 -28.42 -9.39
CA GLY A 377 -3.55 -28.31 -10.79
C GLY A 377 -2.09 -27.91 -11.00
N ASN A 378 -1.78 -27.53 -12.24
CA ASN A 378 -0.43 -27.23 -12.72
C ASN A 378 -0.34 -25.96 -13.57
N ILE A 379 -1.41 -25.16 -13.71
CA ILE A 379 -1.44 -23.94 -14.51
C ILE A 379 -0.46 -22.92 -13.95
N TRP A 380 -0.35 -22.82 -12.62
CA TRP A 380 0.61 -21.95 -11.94
C TRP A 380 2.07 -22.13 -12.40
N ARG A 381 2.46 -23.35 -12.82
CA ARG A 381 3.83 -23.65 -13.28
C ARG A 381 4.21 -22.91 -14.57
N ARG A 382 3.23 -22.39 -15.32
CA ARG A 382 3.49 -21.53 -16.48
C ARG A 382 4.10 -20.18 -16.08
N TYR A 383 3.87 -19.77 -14.83
CA TYR A 383 4.26 -18.47 -14.30
C TYR A 383 5.39 -18.56 -13.27
N LEU A 384 5.93 -19.76 -13.02
CA LEU A 384 7.05 -19.92 -12.10
C LEU A 384 7.96 -21.05 -12.56
N ASP A 385 9.22 -20.71 -12.85
CA ASP A 385 10.24 -21.69 -13.22
C ASP A 385 10.47 -22.66 -12.05
N PRO A 386 10.58 -23.98 -12.27
CA PRO A 386 10.87 -24.95 -11.21
C PRO A 386 12.12 -24.63 -10.38
N LYS A 387 13.11 -23.92 -10.94
CA LYS A 387 14.31 -23.48 -10.22
C LYS A 387 14.01 -22.38 -9.20
N ALA A 388 12.95 -21.60 -9.42
CA ALA A 388 12.53 -20.54 -8.51
C ALA A 388 12.02 -21.13 -7.17
N ASP A 389 11.52 -22.36 -7.15
CA ASP A 389 11.08 -23.02 -5.92
C ASP A 389 12.21 -23.12 -4.89
N VAL A 390 13.47 -23.28 -5.31
CA VAL A 390 14.62 -23.33 -4.39
C VAL A 390 14.84 -21.98 -3.69
N ILE A 391 14.58 -20.88 -4.39
CA ILE A 391 14.74 -19.51 -3.88
C ILE A 391 13.56 -19.15 -2.97
N LEU A 392 12.35 -19.54 -3.37
CA LEU A 392 11.10 -19.22 -2.69
C LEU A 392 10.78 -20.16 -1.52
N ALA A 393 11.42 -21.32 -1.45
CA ALA A 393 11.36 -22.21 -0.30
C ALA A 393 11.76 -21.45 0.98
N ASN A 394 10.95 -21.60 2.01
CA ASN A 394 11.20 -21.04 3.35
C ASN A 394 11.92 -22.05 4.22
#